data_AF-A0A2K6NJN1-F1
#
_entry.id   AF-A0A2K6NJN1-F1
#
_cell.length_a   1.000
_cell.length_b   1.000
_cell.length_c   1.000
_cell.angle_alpha   90.00
_cell.angle_beta   90.00
_cell.angle_gamma   90.00
#
_symmetry.space_group_name_H-M   'P 1'
#
loop_
_entity.id
_entity.type
_entity.pdbx_description
1 polymer ?
#
loop_
_entity_poly.entity_id
_entity_poly.type
_entity_poly.pdbx_seq_one_letter_code
_entity_poly.pdbx_strand_id
1 'polypeptide(L)'
;MTSVTRSEIIDELSRSISVDLAESKRLGCLLLSSFQFSIQKLEPFLRDTKGFSLESFRAKASSLSEELKHFADGLETDGTLQKCFEHSNGKASDFSLEASVAEMKEYITKFSLERQIWDQLLVHYQQEAEEILSRGSTEAKISEVKVEPITYRGSSQNEVLNTKPDYQKLLQNQSKVFDCMELVMDELQGSVKQLQAFMEESTQCFQKVSVQLGKRSMQQLDPSPARKLLKLQLQNPPATRGSGSCQ
;
A
#
# COMPACT_ATOMS: atom_id res chain seq x y z
N MET A 1 -29.61 -4.66 -75.14
CA MET A 1 -29.65 -3.74 -73.99
C MET A 1 -31.08 -3.66 -73.48
N THR A 2 -31.36 -4.19 -72.29
CA THR A 2 -32.57 -3.89 -71.49
C THR A 2 -32.36 -4.46 -70.08
N SER A 3 -31.36 -3.93 -69.37
CA SER A 3 -31.27 -4.11 -67.91
C SER A 3 -32.19 -3.08 -67.26
N VAL A 4 -33.51 -3.28 -67.40
CA VAL A 4 -34.47 -2.60 -66.52
C VAL A 4 -34.21 -3.17 -65.13
N THR A 5 -33.86 -2.28 -64.19
CA THR A 5 -33.47 -2.68 -62.84
C THR A 5 -34.67 -3.37 -62.17
N ARG A 6 -34.39 -4.49 -61.49
CA ARG A 6 -35.41 -5.33 -60.84
C ARG A 6 -36.28 -4.54 -59.84
N SER A 7 -35.74 -3.49 -59.24
CA SER A 7 -36.44 -2.64 -58.28
C SER A 7 -37.49 -1.73 -58.91
N GLU A 8 -37.21 -1.09 -60.05
CA GLU A 8 -38.16 -0.15 -60.67
C GLU A 8 -39.49 -0.82 -61.06
N ILE A 9 -39.42 -2.07 -61.55
CA ILE A 9 -40.59 -2.88 -61.92
C ILE A 9 -41.43 -3.27 -60.70
N ILE A 10 -40.78 -3.64 -59.59
CA ILE A 10 -41.48 -4.07 -58.35
C ILE A 10 -42.17 -2.86 -57.71
N ASP A 11 -41.51 -1.71 -57.73
CA ASP A 11 -42.07 -0.45 -57.22
C ASP A 11 -43.24 0.02 -58.09
N GLU A 12 -43.17 -0.14 -59.41
CA GLU A 12 -44.25 0.24 -60.33
C GLU A 12 -45.51 -0.65 -60.17
N LEU A 13 -45.34 -1.96 -59.96
CA LEU A 13 -46.44 -2.89 -59.67
C LEU A 13 -47.14 -2.61 -58.33
N SER A 14 -46.38 -2.22 -57.31
CA SER A 14 -46.96 -1.86 -56.01
C SER A 14 -47.64 -0.49 -56.03
N ARG A 15 -47.16 0.43 -56.87
CA ARG A 15 -47.69 1.78 -57.06
C ARG A 15 -48.91 1.83 -57.99
N SER A 16 -49.04 0.88 -58.93
CA SER A 16 -50.20 0.76 -59.81
C SER A 16 -51.49 0.30 -59.10
N ILE A 17 -51.39 -0.11 -57.84
CA ILE A 17 -52.52 -0.60 -57.05
C ILE A 17 -53.05 0.55 -56.19
N SER A 18 -54.37 0.76 -56.20
CA SER A 18 -55.01 1.84 -55.46
C SER A 18 -54.71 1.77 -53.96
N VAL A 19 -54.35 2.92 -53.38
CA VAL A 19 -54.06 3.08 -51.95
C VAL A 19 -55.34 3.14 -51.12
N ASP A 20 -56.49 3.40 -51.75
CA ASP A 20 -57.79 3.50 -51.08
C ASP A 20 -58.41 2.14 -50.70
N LEU A 21 -57.77 1.03 -51.11
CA LEU A 21 -58.19 -0.33 -50.77
C LEU A 21 -57.54 -0.82 -49.46
N ALA A 22 -58.25 -1.68 -48.72
CA ALA A 22 -57.70 -2.36 -47.55
C ALA A 22 -56.41 -3.13 -47.90
N GLU A 23 -55.46 -3.23 -46.97
CA GLU A 23 -54.14 -3.85 -47.22
C GLU A 23 -54.23 -5.30 -47.70
N SER A 24 -55.21 -6.07 -47.22
CA SER A 24 -55.53 -7.42 -47.70
C SER A 24 -55.96 -7.44 -49.16
N LYS A 25 -56.84 -6.52 -49.58
CA LYS A 25 -57.25 -6.34 -50.98
C LYS A 25 -56.09 -5.90 -51.85
N ARG A 26 -55.24 -4.99 -51.35
CA ARG A 26 -54.03 -4.54 -52.06
C ARG A 26 -53.07 -5.71 -52.30
N LEU A 27 -52.91 -6.62 -51.33
CA LEU A 27 -52.11 -7.83 -51.49
C LEU A 27 -52.71 -8.78 -52.55
N GLY A 28 -54.03 -8.98 -52.55
CA GLY A 28 -54.72 -9.76 -53.58
C GLY A 28 -54.52 -9.18 -54.99
N CYS A 29 -54.69 -7.86 -55.15
CA CYS A 29 -54.40 -7.15 -56.41
C CYS A 29 -52.92 -7.23 -56.80
N LEU A 30 -52.00 -7.24 -55.83
CA LEU A 30 -50.56 -7.37 -56.07
C LEU A 30 -50.20 -8.76 -56.58
N LEU A 31 -50.79 -9.82 -56.03
CA LEU A 31 -50.61 -11.18 -56.52
C LEU A 31 -51.07 -11.33 -57.97
N LEU A 32 -52.25 -10.78 -58.29
CA LEU A 32 -52.79 -10.81 -59.66
C LEU A 32 -51.92 -10.01 -60.63
N SER A 33 -51.52 -8.80 -60.24
CA SER A 33 -50.65 -7.94 -61.08
C SER A 33 -49.27 -8.56 -61.28
N SER A 34 -48.72 -9.22 -60.26
CA SER A 34 -47.44 -9.95 -60.35
C SER A 34 -47.53 -11.16 -61.28
N PHE A 35 -48.67 -11.87 -61.27
CA PHE A 35 -48.91 -12.99 -62.18
C PHE A 35 -49.03 -12.52 -63.63
N GLN A 36 -49.82 -11.48 -63.90
CA GLN A 36 -49.94 -10.89 -65.22
C GLN A 36 -48.62 -10.34 -65.75
N PHE A 37 -47.85 -9.68 -64.88
CA PHE A 37 -46.50 -9.21 -65.22
C PHE A 37 -45.57 -10.38 -65.59
N SER A 38 -45.63 -11.49 -64.85
CA SER A 38 -44.84 -12.68 -65.14
C SER A 38 -45.21 -13.31 -66.49
N ILE A 39 -46.49 -13.33 -66.84
CA ILE A 39 -46.97 -13.79 -68.16
C ILE A 39 -46.43 -12.89 -69.27
N GLN A 40 -46.54 -11.56 -69.12
CA GLN A 40 -46.03 -10.60 -70.10
C GLN A 40 -44.51 -10.70 -70.27
N LYS A 41 -43.79 -11.02 -69.20
CA LYS A 41 -42.33 -11.24 -69.25
C LYS A 41 -41.97 -12.57 -69.90
N LEU A 42 -42.78 -13.61 -69.73
CA LEU A 42 -42.54 -14.95 -70.30
C LEU A 42 -42.90 -15.02 -71.79
N GLU A 43 -43.94 -14.29 -72.21
CA GLU A 43 -44.49 -14.33 -73.57
C GLU A 43 -43.45 -14.10 -74.70
N PRO A 44 -42.51 -13.14 -74.62
CA PRO A 44 -41.49 -12.93 -75.65
C PRO A 44 -40.53 -14.12 -75.83
N PHE A 45 -40.23 -14.86 -74.76
CA PHE A 45 -39.29 -16.00 -74.80
C PHE A 45 -39.90 -17.26 -75.42
N LEU A 46 -41.24 -17.33 -75.47
CA LEU A 46 -41.95 -18.50 -76.00
C LEU A 46 -42.23 -18.40 -77.51
N ARG A 47 -42.06 -17.21 -78.12
CA ARG A 47 -42.35 -16.99 -79.55
C ARG A 47 -41.54 -17.85 -80.51
N ASP A 48 -40.33 -18.24 -80.12
CA ASP A 48 -39.39 -18.97 -80.99
C ASP A 48 -39.44 -20.50 -80.80
N THR A 49 -40.38 -21.01 -80.00
CA THR A 49 -40.44 -22.44 -79.65
C THR A 49 -41.31 -23.23 -80.63
N LYS A 50 -40.73 -24.26 -81.27
CA LYS A 50 -41.46 -25.16 -82.19
C LYS A 50 -42.52 -25.95 -81.42
N GLY A 51 -43.79 -25.76 -81.78
CA GLY A 51 -44.93 -26.50 -81.21
C GLY A 51 -45.80 -25.69 -80.25
N PHE A 52 -45.44 -24.45 -79.92
CA PHE A 52 -46.28 -23.56 -79.11
C PHE A 52 -47.14 -22.64 -79.98
N SER A 53 -48.45 -22.61 -79.73
CA SER A 53 -49.33 -21.59 -80.28
C SER A 53 -49.54 -20.47 -79.25
N LEU A 54 -49.15 -19.25 -79.62
CA LEU A 54 -49.27 -18.06 -78.77
C LEU A 54 -50.73 -17.76 -78.38
N GLU A 55 -51.66 -18.10 -79.26
CA GLU A 55 -53.10 -17.97 -79.02
C GLU A 55 -53.58 -18.90 -77.91
N SER A 56 -53.14 -20.18 -77.88
CA SER A 56 -53.51 -21.10 -76.80
C SER A 56 -52.87 -20.71 -75.47
N PHE A 57 -51.62 -20.20 -75.51
CA PHE A 57 -50.94 -19.67 -74.33
C PHE A 57 -51.69 -18.48 -73.73
N ARG A 58 -52.07 -17.48 -74.55
CA ARG A 58 -52.86 -16.34 -74.09
C ARG A 58 -54.23 -16.77 -73.56
N ALA A 59 -54.92 -17.69 -74.25
CA ALA A 59 -56.20 -18.22 -73.76
C ALA A 59 -56.06 -18.92 -72.39
N LYS A 60 -54.99 -19.70 -72.18
CA LYS A 60 -54.70 -20.35 -70.89
C LYS A 60 -54.28 -19.34 -69.82
N ALA A 61 -53.45 -18.37 -70.17
CA ALA A 61 -53.02 -17.31 -69.27
C ALA A 61 -54.20 -16.46 -68.80
N SER A 62 -55.13 -16.09 -69.69
CA SER A 62 -56.36 -15.39 -69.34
C SER A 62 -57.29 -16.24 -68.46
N SER A 63 -57.47 -17.53 -68.80
CA SER A 63 -58.27 -18.45 -67.97
C SER A 63 -57.70 -18.59 -66.55
N LEU A 64 -56.39 -18.79 -66.42
CA LEU A 64 -55.71 -18.90 -65.12
C LEU A 64 -55.68 -17.56 -64.36
N SER A 65 -55.61 -16.42 -65.06
CA SER A 65 -55.69 -15.11 -64.44
C SER A 65 -57.07 -14.86 -63.82
N GLU A 66 -58.16 -15.27 -64.48
CA GLU A 66 -59.50 -15.17 -63.90
C GLU A 66 -59.71 -16.16 -62.75
N GLU A 67 -59.17 -17.38 -62.86
CA GLU A 67 -59.21 -18.35 -61.77
C GLU A 67 -58.41 -17.87 -60.54
N LEU A 68 -57.23 -17.28 -60.76
CA LEU A 68 -56.43 -16.67 -59.70
C LEU A 68 -57.13 -15.47 -59.05
N LYS A 69 -57.88 -14.69 -59.84
CA LYS A 69 -58.69 -13.58 -59.32
C LYS A 69 -59.81 -14.10 -58.41
N HIS A 70 -60.56 -15.10 -58.86
CA HIS A 70 -61.57 -15.75 -58.02
C HIS A 70 -60.99 -16.40 -56.76
N PHE A 71 -59.78 -16.97 -56.86
CA PHE A 71 -59.07 -17.54 -55.72
C PHE A 71 -58.60 -16.46 -54.74
N ALA A 72 -58.09 -15.32 -55.23
CA ALA A 72 -57.70 -14.19 -54.40
C ALA A 72 -58.90 -13.59 -53.66
N ASP A 73 -60.04 -13.42 -54.34
CA ASP A 73 -61.30 -12.99 -53.73
C ASP A 73 -61.77 -14.00 -52.66
N GLY A 74 -61.66 -15.30 -52.95
CA GLY A 74 -61.95 -16.37 -51.98
C GLY A 74 -61.06 -16.31 -50.74
N LEU A 75 -59.74 -16.17 -50.92
CA LEU A 75 -58.77 -16.01 -49.83
C LEU A 75 -58.97 -14.73 -49.01
N GLU A 76 -59.53 -13.69 -49.62
CA GLU A 76 -59.94 -12.49 -48.92
C GLU A 76 -61.14 -12.77 -48.00
N THR A 77 -62.18 -13.43 -48.53
CA THR A 77 -63.40 -13.76 -47.76
C THR A 77 -63.17 -14.80 -46.64
N ASP A 78 -62.21 -15.70 -46.83
CA ASP A 78 -61.79 -16.69 -45.82
C ASP A 78 -60.88 -16.07 -44.73
N GLY A 79 -60.52 -14.79 -44.86
CA GLY A 79 -59.66 -14.07 -43.91
C GLY A 79 -58.20 -14.53 -43.94
N THR A 80 -57.82 -15.42 -44.86
CA THR A 80 -56.44 -15.91 -44.98
C THR A 80 -55.49 -14.79 -45.41
N LEU A 81 -55.90 -13.88 -46.29
CA LEU A 81 -55.10 -12.68 -46.63
C LEU A 81 -55.03 -11.69 -45.46
N GLN A 82 -56.05 -11.63 -44.61
CA GLN A 82 -56.07 -10.76 -43.44
C GLN A 82 -55.07 -11.23 -42.36
N LYS A 83 -54.90 -12.56 -42.22
CA LYS A 83 -53.88 -13.16 -41.34
C LYS A 83 -52.44 -12.80 -41.69
N CYS A 84 -52.15 -12.38 -42.93
CA CYS A 84 -50.82 -11.89 -43.30
C CYS A 84 -50.47 -10.55 -42.64
N PHE A 85 -51.47 -9.76 -42.27
CA PHE A 85 -51.32 -8.46 -41.62
C PHE A 85 -51.59 -8.54 -40.12
N GLU A 86 -52.40 -9.50 -39.69
CA GLU A 86 -52.53 -9.83 -38.28
C GLU A 86 -51.18 -10.26 -37.72
N HIS A 87 -50.65 -9.40 -36.87
CA HIS A 87 -49.57 -9.74 -35.97
C HIS A 87 -50.08 -10.89 -35.11
N SER A 88 -49.54 -12.10 -35.34
CA SER A 88 -49.90 -13.27 -34.56
C SER A 88 -49.93 -12.89 -33.07
N ASN A 89 -50.98 -13.29 -32.36
CA ASN A 89 -51.09 -13.07 -30.90
C ASN A 89 -49.92 -13.68 -30.10
N GLY A 90 -48.99 -14.41 -30.75
CA GLY A 90 -47.68 -14.78 -30.21
C GLY A 90 -46.73 -13.58 -29.99
N LYS A 91 -46.96 -12.43 -30.63
CA LYS A 91 -46.13 -11.24 -30.41
C LYS A 91 -46.30 -10.63 -29.01
N ALA A 92 -47.43 -10.82 -28.33
CA ALA A 92 -47.61 -10.32 -26.95
C ALA A 92 -46.76 -11.11 -25.94
N SER A 93 -46.63 -12.44 -26.11
CA SER A 93 -45.64 -13.24 -25.38
C SER A 93 -44.21 -12.91 -25.79
N ASP A 94 -43.98 -12.60 -27.08
CA ASP A 94 -42.65 -12.21 -27.55
C ASP A 94 -42.20 -10.86 -26.98
N PHE A 95 -43.08 -9.88 -26.79
CA PHE A 95 -42.71 -8.61 -26.14
C PHE A 95 -42.35 -8.79 -24.65
N SER A 96 -43.07 -9.65 -23.92
CA SER A 96 -42.73 -9.99 -22.53
C SER A 96 -41.43 -10.79 -22.42
N LEU A 97 -41.19 -11.70 -23.38
CA LEU A 97 -39.96 -12.48 -23.46
C LEU A 97 -38.79 -11.60 -23.89
N GLU A 98 -38.99 -10.69 -24.84
CA GLU A 98 -37.99 -9.73 -25.31
C GLU A 98 -37.59 -8.75 -24.19
N ALA A 99 -38.55 -8.27 -23.41
CA ALA A 99 -38.27 -7.46 -22.22
C ALA A 99 -37.46 -8.24 -21.18
N SER A 100 -37.83 -9.48 -20.86
CA SER A 100 -37.08 -10.34 -19.94
C SER A 100 -35.68 -10.67 -20.46
N VAL A 101 -35.53 -10.89 -21.77
CA VAL A 101 -34.23 -11.10 -22.42
C VAL A 101 -33.38 -9.83 -22.39
N ALA A 102 -33.99 -8.65 -22.51
CA ALA A 102 -33.30 -7.37 -22.38
C ALA A 102 -32.79 -7.15 -20.94
N GLU A 103 -33.62 -7.39 -19.93
CA GLU A 103 -33.22 -7.34 -18.51
C GLU A 103 -32.10 -8.34 -18.21
N MET A 104 -32.21 -9.57 -18.72
CA MET A 104 -31.17 -10.59 -18.54
C MET A 104 -29.85 -10.16 -19.17
N LYS A 105 -29.88 -9.55 -20.37
CA LYS A 105 -28.68 -8.98 -21.01
C LYS A 105 -28.06 -7.87 -20.17
N GLU A 106 -28.86 -7.01 -19.55
CA GLU A 106 -28.38 -5.96 -18.65
C GLU A 106 -27.76 -6.55 -17.37
N TYR A 107 -28.38 -7.58 -16.79
CA TYR A 107 -27.77 -8.27 -15.65
C TYR A 107 -26.46 -8.97 -16.04
N ILE A 108 -26.39 -9.58 -17.23
CA ILE A 108 -25.16 -10.21 -17.74
C ILE A 108 -24.04 -9.16 -17.87
N THR A 109 -24.32 -7.98 -18.41
CA THR A 109 -23.30 -6.93 -18.53
C THR A 109 -22.88 -6.39 -17.16
N LYS A 110 -23.83 -6.19 -16.25
CA LYS A 110 -23.56 -5.77 -14.86
C LYS A 110 -22.68 -6.78 -14.11
N PHE A 111 -23.03 -8.07 -14.15
CA PHE A 111 -22.23 -9.12 -13.52
C PHE A 111 -20.87 -9.31 -14.19
N SER A 112 -20.78 -9.09 -15.50
CA SER A 112 -19.49 -9.13 -16.20
C SER A 112 -18.55 -8.00 -15.75
N LEU A 113 -19.09 -6.80 -15.56
CA LEU A 113 -18.34 -5.66 -15.01
C LEU A 113 -17.93 -5.93 -13.56
N GLU A 114 -18.86 -6.40 -12.72
CA GLU A 114 -18.59 -6.75 -11.33
C GLU A 114 -17.49 -7.81 -11.21
N ARG A 115 -17.56 -8.86 -12.03
CA ARG A 115 -16.50 -9.88 -12.10
C ARG A 115 -15.15 -9.26 -12.45
N GLN A 116 -15.09 -8.37 -13.43
CA GLN A 116 -13.85 -7.69 -13.80
C GLN A 116 -13.27 -6.84 -12.66
N ILE A 117 -14.14 -6.15 -11.90
CA ILE A 117 -13.73 -5.37 -10.73
C ILE A 117 -13.17 -6.30 -9.65
N TRP A 118 -13.83 -7.43 -9.38
CA TRP A 118 -13.34 -8.43 -8.42
C TRP A 118 -12.01 -9.05 -8.85
N ASP A 119 -11.85 -9.37 -10.14
CA ASP A 119 -10.58 -9.89 -10.68
C ASP A 119 -9.45 -8.86 -10.51
N GLN A 120 -9.73 -7.58 -10.79
CA GLN A 120 -8.76 -6.50 -10.60
C GLN A 120 -8.39 -6.31 -9.12
N LEU A 121 -9.39 -6.33 -8.23
CA LEU A 121 -9.18 -6.19 -6.79
C LEU A 121 -8.35 -7.35 -6.23
N LEU A 122 -8.62 -8.57 -6.69
CA LEU A 122 -7.90 -9.77 -6.30
C LEU A 122 -6.42 -9.69 -6.74
N VAL A 123 -6.16 -9.30 -7.99
CA VAL A 123 -4.80 -9.10 -8.49
C VAL A 123 -4.09 -7.97 -7.72
N HIS A 124 -4.79 -6.88 -7.42
CA HIS A 124 -4.22 -5.77 -6.63
C HIS A 124 -3.77 -6.25 -5.24
N TYR A 125 -4.61 -6.96 -4.50
CA TYR A 125 -4.23 -7.46 -3.18
C TYR A 125 -3.15 -8.54 -3.23
N GLN A 126 -3.12 -9.38 -4.27
CA GLN A 126 -2.03 -10.34 -4.48
C GLN A 126 -0.69 -9.63 -4.70
N GLN A 127 -0.68 -8.61 -5.57
CA GLN A 127 0.51 -7.80 -5.84
C GLN A 127 0.95 -7.01 -4.61
N GLU A 128 0.01 -6.42 -3.86
CA GLU A 128 0.31 -5.70 -2.62
C GLU A 128 0.88 -6.65 -1.56
N ALA A 129 0.34 -7.86 -1.42
CA ALA A 129 0.88 -8.85 -0.50
C ALA A 129 2.31 -9.30 -0.90
N GLU A 130 2.57 -9.51 -2.20
CA GLU A 130 3.90 -9.85 -2.71
C GLU A 130 4.88 -8.68 -2.57
N GLU A 131 4.43 -7.44 -2.79
CA GLU A 131 5.22 -6.23 -2.56
C GLU A 131 5.56 -6.07 -1.09
N ILE A 132 4.61 -6.26 -0.17
CA ILE A 132 4.88 -6.20 1.28
C ILE A 132 5.87 -7.29 1.70
N LEU A 133 5.73 -8.51 1.17
CA LEU A 133 6.62 -9.62 1.49
C LEU A 133 8.04 -9.38 0.95
N SER A 134 8.17 -8.89 -0.28
CA SER A 134 9.44 -8.56 -0.90
C SER A 134 10.09 -7.33 -0.28
N ARG A 135 9.31 -6.28 0.04
CA ARG A 135 9.74 -5.11 0.79
C ARG A 135 10.27 -5.52 2.15
N GLY A 136 9.53 -6.31 2.92
CA GLY A 136 9.98 -6.83 4.21
C GLY A 136 11.30 -7.61 4.13
N SER A 137 11.52 -8.38 3.05
CA SER A 137 12.79 -9.07 2.80
C SER A 137 13.93 -8.13 2.42
N THR A 138 13.69 -7.14 1.55
CA THR A 138 14.69 -6.14 1.15
C THR A 138 15.05 -5.19 2.29
N GLU A 139 14.08 -4.80 3.10
CA GLU A 139 14.25 -3.94 4.26
C GLU A 139 14.94 -4.69 5.40
N ALA A 140 14.68 -5.99 5.60
CA ALA A 140 15.48 -6.84 6.48
C ALA A 140 16.95 -6.95 6.00
N LYS A 141 17.19 -7.06 4.68
CA LYS A 141 18.54 -7.08 4.10
C LYS A 141 19.27 -5.73 4.18
N ILE A 142 18.54 -4.61 4.15
CA ILE A 142 19.09 -3.25 4.31
C ILE A 142 19.31 -2.92 5.80
N SER A 143 18.49 -3.47 6.70
CA SER A 143 18.53 -3.22 8.14
C SER A 143 19.53 -4.12 8.89
N GLU A 144 19.97 -5.25 8.33
CA GLU A 144 20.92 -6.17 8.97
C GLU A 144 22.31 -5.55 9.23
N VAL A 145 22.64 -4.37 8.68
CA VAL A 145 23.99 -3.77 8.82
C VAL A 145 24.01 -2.30 9.28
N LYS A 146 22.88 -1.61 9.44
CA LYS A 146 22.94 -0.24 9.96
C LYS A 146 21.68 0.11 10.73
N VAL A 147 21.74 -0.09 12.05
CA VAL A 147 20.85 0.58 13.00
C VAL A 147 21.16 2.07 12.95
N GLU A 148 20.65 2.75 11.93
CA GLU A 148 20.60 4.21 11.93
C GLU A 148 19.70 4.65 13.09
N PRO A 149 20.03 5.77 13.77
CA PRO A 149 19.28 6.20 14.94
C PRO A 149 17.85 6.46 14.49
N ILE A 150 16.92 5.62 14.98
CA ILE A 150 15.49 5.77 14.76
C ILE A 150 15.19 7.22 15.13
N THR A 151 14.93 8.04 14.12
CA THR A 151 14.61 9.43 14.38
C THR A 151 13.17 9.38 14.84
N TYR A 152 12.96 9.37 16.16
CA TYR A 152 11.65 9.24 16.83
C TYR A 152 10.74 10.46 16.61
N ARG A 153 10.85 11.11 15.44
CA ARG A 153 10.27 12.40 15.04
C ARG A 153 8.74 12.41 15.02
N GLY A 154 8.08 11.27 15.23
CA GLY A 154 6.62 11.14 15.38
C GLY A 154 6.15 10.49 16.67
N SER A 155 7.06 10.23 17.63
CA SER A 155 6.66 9.65 18.92
C SER A 155 5.94 10.69 19.78
N SER A 156 4.90 10.26 20.51
CA SER A 156 4.26 11.08 21.56
C SER A 156 5.24 11.50 22.66
N GLN A 157 6.39 10.81 22.76
CA GLN A 157 7.47 11.10 23.72
C GLN A 157 8.69 11.75 23.06
N ASN A 158 8.55 12.30 21.85
CA ASN A 158 9.65 12.92 21.11
C ASN A 158 10.37 14.01 21.93
N GLU A 159 9.65 14.78 22.74
CA GLU A 159 10.26 15.76 23.65
C GLU A 159 11.20 15.12 24.68
N VAL A 160 10.79 14.01 25.29
CA VAL A 160 11.61 13.25 26.26
C VAL A 160 12.82 12.62 25.58
N LEU A 161 12.62 12.04 24.40
CA LEU A 161 13.69 11.35 23.65
C LEU A 161 14.74 12.32 23.11
N ASN A 162 14.36 13.54 22.75
CA ASN A 162 15.29 14.59 22.34
C ASN A 162 15.97 15.28 23.53
N THR A 163 15.39 15.19 24.73
CA THR A 163 16.00 15.71 25.97
C THR A 163 16.92 14.68 26.61
N LYS A 164 17.70 13.94 25.81
CA LYS A 164 18.68 12.98 26.32
C LYS A 164 19.95 13.72 26.76
N PRO A 165 20.30 13.73 28.05
CA PRO A 165 21.54 14.36 28.51
C PRO A 165 22.77 13.56 28.04
N ASP A 166 23.89 14.25 27.90
CA ASP A 166 25.16 13.65 27.53
C ASP A 166 25.84 13.00 28.76
N TYR A 167 25.54 11.73 28.98
CA TYR A 167 26.14 10.95 30.04
C TYR A 167 27.65 10.71 29.84
N GLN A 168 28.15 10.73 28.60
CA GLN A 168 29.57 10.54 28.34
C GLN A 168 30.37 11.75 28.83
N LYS A 169 29.87 12.96 28.58
CA LYS A 169 30.42 14.18 29.15
C LYS A 169 30.37 14.19 30.67
N LEU A 170 29.30 13.64 31.28
CA LEU A 170 29.22 13.50 32.74
C LEU A 170 30.33 12.58 33.28
N LEU A 171 30.56 11.43 32.64
CA LEU A 171 31.66 10.52 33.02
C LEU A 171 33.03 11.17 32.85
N GLN A 172 33.26 11.90 31.75
CA GLN A 172 34.50 12.64 31.55
C GLN A 172 34.72 13.71 32.63
N ASN A 173 33.65 14.38 33.07
CA ASN A 173 33.73 15.32 34.17
C ASN A 173 34.12 14.63 35.49
N GLN A 174 33.59 13.43 35.76
CA GLN A 174 33.98 12.65 36.94
C GLN A 174 35.47 12.28 36.90
N SER A 175 36.00 11.88 35.74
CA SER A 175 37.45 11.62 35.57
C SER A 175 38.28 12.83 35.97
N LYS A 176 37.92 14.04 35.50
CA LYS A 176 38.62 15.28 35.85
C LYS A 176 38.55 15.62 37.34
N VAL A 177 37.45 15.25 38.01
CA VAL A 177 37.31 15.42 39.46
C VAL A 177 38.28 14.48 40.19
N PHE A 178 38.47 13.25 39.72
CA PHE A 178 39.48 12.34 40.27
C PHE A 178 40.90 12.90 40.09
N ASP A 179 41.24 13.40 38.91
CA ASP A 179 42.56 14.00 38.65
C ASP A 179 42.82 15.21 39.60
N CYS A 180 41.79 16.03 39.83
CA CYS A 180 41.87 17.16 40.76
C CYS A 180 42.07 16.68 42.21
N MET A 181 41.33 15.65 42.62
CA MET A 181 41.44 15.08 43.97
C MET A 181 42.83 14.49 44.21
N GLU A 182 43.40 13.80 43.22
CA GLU A 182 44.77 13.27 43.27
C GLU A 182 45.79 14.39 43.49
N LEU A 183 45.73 15.47 42.70
CA LEU A 183 46.60 16.63 42.87
C LEU A 183 46.51 17.25 44.28
N VAL A 184 45.31 17.39 44.83
CA VAL A 184 45.10 17.92 46.19
C VAL A 184 45.71 16.99 47.25
N MET A 185 45.58 15.67 47.09
CA MET A 185 46.20 14.71 48.01
C MET A 185 47.73 14.74 47.93
N ASP A 186 48.30 14.87 46.73
CA ASP A 186 49.74 14.96 46.53
C ASP A 186 50.32 16.25 47.14
N GLU A 187 49.65 17.38 46.94
CA GLU A 187 50.04 18.67 47.55
C GLU A 187 49.96 18.61 49.08
N LEU A 188 48.89 18.02 49.62
CA LEU A 188 48.74 17.82 51.06
C LEU A 188 49.83 16.91 51.61
N GLN A 189 50.12 15.79 50.95
CA GLN A 189 51.19 14.87 51.34
C GLN A 189 52.57 15.56 51.30
N GLY A 190 52.83 16.36 50.26
CA GLY A 190 54.05 17.16 50.13
C GLY A 190 54.21 18.16 51.28
N SER A 191 53.14 18.88 51.60
CA SER A 191 53.09 19.86 52.69
C SER A 191 53.36 19.20 54.06
N VAL A 192 52.78 18.02 54.31
CA VAL A 192 53.03 17.24 55.53
C VAL A 192 54.49 16.78 55.64
N LYS A 193 55.09 16.31 54.54
CA LYS A 193 56.52 15.93 54.52
C LYS A 193 57.43 17.13 54.80
N GLN A 194 57.11 18.30 54.23
CA GLN A 194 57.87 19.53 54.48
C GLN A 194 57.79 19.95 55.95
N LEU A 195 56.59 19.87 56.55
CA LEU A 195 56.40 20.13 57.97
C LEU A 195 57.18 19.14 58.84
N GLN A 196 57.17 17.85 58.49
CA GLN A 196 57.92 16.82 59.20
C GLN A 196 59.43 17.09 59.16
N ALA A 197 59.99 17.45 57.99
CA ALA A 197 61.39 17.80 57.86
C ALA A 197 61.77 19.03 58.71
N PHE A 198 60.92 20.06 58.72
CA PHE A 198 61.11 21.23 59.58
C PHE A 198 61.08 20.88 61.07
N MET A 199 60.17 19.99 61.49
CA MET A 199 60.12 19.51 62.87
C MET A 199 61.40 18.75 63.23
N GLU A 200 61.87 17.83 62.38
CA GLU A 200 63.10 17.07 62.59
C GLU A 200 64.34 17.97 62.69
N GLU A 201 64.46 18.95 61.79
CA GLU A 201 65.55 19.93 61.82
C GLU A 201 65.51 20.78 63.10
N SER A 202 64.31 21.23 63.49
CA SER A 202 64.11 21.99 64.72
C SER A 202 64.50 21.16 65.95
N THR A 203 64.02 19.91 66.05
CA THR A 203 64.38 18.99 67.13
C THR A 203 65.89 18.74 67.17
N GLN A 204 66.52 18.53 66.01
CA GLN A 204 67.97 18.32 65.94
C GLN A 204 68.74 19.57 66.38
N CYS A 205 68.30 20.76 65.98
CA CYS A 205 68.88 22.04 66.39
C CYS A 205 68.78 22.21 67.92
N PHE A 206 67.59 22.06 68.49
CA PHE A 206 67.39 22.15 69.94
C PHE A 206 68.24 21.12 70.69
N GLN A 207 68.36 19.90 70.17
CA GLN A 207 69.20 18.86 70.77
C GLN A 207 70.69 19.23 70.72
N LYS A 208 71.19 19.79 69.61
CA LYS A 208 72.57 20.28 69.49
C LYS A 208 72.86 21.40 70.50
N VAL A 209 71.97 22.39 70.60
CA VAL A 209 72.12 23.52 71.54
C VAL A 209 72.05 23.03 72.99
N SER A 210 71.11 22.13 73.31
CA SER A 210 70.98 21.52 74.63
C SER A 210 72.25 20.74 75.04
N VAL A 211 72.82 19.93 74.14
CA VAL A 211 74.08 19.22 74.39
C VAL A 211 75.26 20.17 74.55
N GLN A 212 75.36 21.25 73.75
CA GLN A 212 76.41 22.25 73.91
C GLN A 212 76.29 23.01 75.24
N LEU A 213 75.08 23.39 75.64
CA LEU A 213 74.81 24.04 76.91
C LEU A 213 75.13 23.11 78.08
N GLY A 214 74.74 21.84 77.98
CA GLY A 214 75.08 20.79 78.94
C GLY A 214 76.59 20.59 79.06
N LYS A 215 77.32 20.50 77.93
CA LYS A 215 78.79 20.41 77.92
C LYS A 215 79.44 21.64 78.55
N ARG A 216 79.00 22.86 78.22
CA ARG A 216 79.58 24.11 78.74
C ARG A 216 79.31 24.27 80.23
N SER A 217 78.09 23.96 80.69
CA SER A 217 77.72 23.98 82.10
C SER A 217 78.48 22.90 82.90
N MET A 218 78.55 21.66 82.38
CA MET A 218 79.20 20.54 83.07
C MET A 218 80.74 20.60 83.03
N GLN A 219 81.36 21.11 81.95
CA GLN A 219 82.82 21.30 81.89
C GLN A 219 83.30 22.50 82.72
N GLN A 220 82.51 23.57 82.86
CA GLN A 220 82.83 24.63 83.85
C GLN A 220 82.71 24.16 85.30
N LEU A 221 81.98 23.07 85.56
CA LEU A 221 81.85 22.47 86.88
C LEU A 221 82.97 21.49 87.23
N ASP A 222 83.90 21.18 86.31
CA ASP A 222 84.92 20.15 86.50
C ASP A 222 86.18 20.58 87.30
N PRO A 223 86.23 21.81 87.86
CA PRO A 223 86.88 21.99 89.15
C PRO A 223 86.09 22.88 90.14
N SER A 224 84.77 23.00 90.03
CA SER A 224 83.98 23.89 90.91
C SER A 224 83.44 23.18 92.18
N PRO A 225 83.58 23.78 93.38
CA PRO A 225 83.09 23.21 94.66
C PRO A 225 81.60 22.83 94.68
N ALA A 226 80.77 23.46 93.84
CA ALA A 226 79.34 23.19 93.75
C ALA A 226 78.99 21.74 93.36
N ARG A 227 79.88 21.04 92.65
CA ARG A 227 79.65 19.63 92.24
C ARG A 227 79.68 18.65 93.41
N LYS A 228 80.40 18.96 94.50
CA LYS A 228 80.39 18.16 95.74
C LYS A 228 79.01 18.21 96.43
N LEU A 229 78.31 19.34 96.33
CA LEU A 229 76.96 19.50 96.91
C LEU A 229 75.90 18.71 96.13
N LEU A 230 75.97 18.69 94.80
CA LEU A 230 75.03 17.92 93.98
C LEU A 230 75.26 16.40 94.07
N LYS A 231 76.51 15.95 94.17
CA LYS A 231 76.82 14.52 94.38
C LYS A 231 76.30 14.00 95.73
N LEU A 232 76.32 14.83 96.77
CA LEU A 232 75.78 14.48 98.09
C LEU A 232 74.26 14.28 98.06
N GLN A 233 73.54 15.00 97.18
CA GLN A 233 72.08 14.86 97.06
C GLN A 233 71.65 13.59 96.31
N LEU A 234 72.52 12.98 95.50
CA LEU A 234 72.19 11.76 94.76
C LEU A 234 72.59 10.46 95.50
N GLN A 235 73.30 10.56 96.62
CA GLN A 235 73.85 9.42 97.35
C GLN A 235 73.05 9.17 98.63
N ASN A 236 71.75 8.93 98.50
CA ASN A 236 70.91 8.31 99.52
C ASN A 236 69.92 7.34 98.86
N PRO A 237 70.11 6.01 98.98
CA PRO A 237 69.04 5.02 98.91
C PRO A 237 68.70 4.49 100.33
N PRO A 238 67.49 3.95 100.53
CA PRO A 238 67.28 2.50 100.34
C PRO A 238 66.08 2.23 99.42
N ALA A 239 66.18 1.32 98.46
CA ALA A 239 65.93 -0.11 98.61
C ALA A 239 64.48 -0.49 99.02
N THR A 240 63.79 -1.05 98.02
CA THR A 240 62.85 -2.19 98.08
C THR A 240 61.40 -2.02 98.59
N ARG A 241 60.47 -2.26 97.66
CA ARG A 241 59.40 -3.30 97.64
C ARG A 241 57.95 -2.79 97.50
N GLY A 242 57.24 -3.43 96.57
CA GLY A 242 55.77 -3.48 96.49
C GLY A 242 55.26 -2.82 95.21
N SER A 243 55.22 -3.48 94.05
CA SER A 243 54.27 -4.55 93.65
C SER A 243 52.85 -4.03 93.37
N GLY A 244 52.34 -4.35 92.18
CA GLY A 244 50.92 -4.29 91.79
C GLY A 244 50.63 -3.11 90.85
N SER A 245 50.42 -3.28 89.55
CA SER A 245 49.34 -4.03 88.87
C SER A 245 48.00 -3.29 88.87
N CYS A 246 47.29 -3.48 87.76
CA CYS A 246 45.89 -3.15 87.45
C CYS A 246 45.73 -1.73 86.86
N GLN A 247 45.48 -1.59 85.56
CA GLN A 247 44.28 -1.94 84.75
C GLN A 247 43.55 -0.65 84.40
#